data_AF-K1U2E2-F1
#
_entry.id   AF-K1U2E2-F1
#
_cell.length_a   1.000
_cell.length_b   1.000
_cell.length_c   1.000
_cell.angle_alpha   90.00
_cell.angle_beta   90.00
_cell.angle_gamma   90.00
#
_symmetry.space_group_name_H-M   'P 1'
#
loop_
_entity.id
_entity.type
_entity.pdbx_description
1 polymer ?
#
loop_
_entity_poly.entity_id
_entity_poly.type
_entity_poly.pdbx_seq_one_letter_code
_entity_poly.pdbx_strand_id
1 'polypeptide(L)'
;MGDNEETSGENFDRTDLNLPGRQLELVQAVYATGTPVVLVLQSGRPVTANWENDHLPAILEAWFPGEQGGTAIAKTLFGNAAPGGRLPITFPRSVGQIPCHYSRRPGGGKRYVEMDWLPLYPFGYGLTYTTFAYRDMTLSRSVIGPQDTVTVSVTVTNTGKYTGDAVPQLYVRDM
;
A
#
# COMPACT_ATOMS: atom_id res chain seq x y z
N MET A 1 -16.15 -1.81 -2.28
CA MET A 1 -15.88 -1.92 -3.73
C MET A 1 -14.67 -2.82 -3.94
N GLY A 2 -14.49 -3.36 -5.13
CA GLY A 2 -13.31 -4.13 -5.51
C GLY A 2 -13.66 -5.45 -6.19
N ASP A 3 -12.91 -6.49 -5.87
CA ASP A 3 -13.06 -7.84 -6.40
C ASP A 3 -14.11 -8.65 -5.62
N ASN A 4 -14.43 -9.82 -6.16
CA ASN A 4 -15.29 -10.88 -5.62
C ASN A 4 -14.75 -12.26 -6.08
N GLU A 5 -15.48 -13.33 -5.77
CA GLU A 5 -15.10 -14.71 -6.11
C GLU A 5 -15.01 -14.99 -7.62
N GLU A 6 -15.59 -14.14 -8.47
CA GLU A 6 -15.56 -14.29 -9.93
C GLU A 6 -14.46 -13.46 -10.59
N THR A 7 -13.81 -12.58 -9.83
CA THR A 7 -12.78 -11.67 -10.34
C THR A 7 -11.42 -11.96 -9.72
N SER A 8 -11.34 -12.82 -8.70
CA SER A 8 -10.11 -13.25 -8.06
C SER A 8 -10.16 -14.72 -7.68
N GLY A 9 -9.04 -15.44 -7.87
CA GLY A 9 -8.94 -16.86 -7.60
C GLY A 9 -8.23 -17.61 -8.73
N GLU A 10 -8.29 -18.93 -8.69
CA GLU A 10 -7.75 -19.80 -9.74
C GLU A 10 -8.50 -19.56 -11.06
N ASN A 11 -7.76 -19.41 -12.16
CA ASN A 11 -8.30 -19.16 -13.51
C ASN A 11 -9.06 -17.83 -13.70
N PHE A 12 -8.92 -16.90 -12.76
CA PHE A 12 -9.52 -15.55 -12.84
C PHE A 12 -8.45 -14.48 -13.09
N ASP A 13 -7.60 -14.68 -14.10
CA ASP A 13 -6.65 -13.67 -14.56
C ASP A 13 -7.38 -12.46 -15.16
N ARG A 14 -6.87 -11.26 -14.86
CA ARG A 14 -7.45 -10.00 -15.35
C ARG A 14 -6.48 -9.31 -16.29
N THR A 15 -7.00 -8.89 -17.44
CA THR A 15 -6.25 -8.08 -18.42
C THR A 15 -6.17 -6.59 -18.04
N ASP A 16 -6.98 -6.18 -17.08
CA ASP A 16 -7.07 -4.81 -16.55
C ASP A 16 -7.24 -4.85 -15.02
N LEU A 17 -6.59 -3.93 -14.31
CA LEU A 17 -6.56 -3.88 -12.85
C LEU A 17 -7.40 -2.74 -12.23
N ASN A 18 -8.22 -2.03 -13.02
CA ASN A 18 -9.15 -1.03 -12.51
C ASN A 18 -10.25 -1.69 -11.64
N LEU A 19 -11.09 -0.90 -10.99
CA LEU A 19 -12.25 -1.45 -10.28
C LEU A 19 -13.18 -2.19 -11.27
N PRO A 20 -13.58 -3.45 -11.00
CA PRO A 20 -14.43 -4.22 -11.90
C PRO A 20 -15.78 -3.58 -12.21
N GLY A 21 -16.26 -3.77 -13.43
CA GLY A 21 -17.61 -3.38 -13.84
C GLY A 21 -17.80 -1.86 -13.83
N ARG A 22 -18.89 -1.40 -13.20
CA ARG A 22 -19.27 0.03 -13.16
C ARG A 22 -18.95 0.71 -11.82
N GLN A 23 -18.01 0.13 -11.08
CA GLN A 23 -17.73 0.57 -9.72
C GLN A 23 -17.08 1.95 -9.70
N LEU A 24 -16.20 2.28 -10.66
CA LEU A 24 -15.62 3.62 -10.77
C LEU A 24 -16.69 4.68 -11.02
N GLU A 25 -17.64 4.43 -11.93
CA GLU A 25 -18.74 5.37 -12.20
C GLU A 25 -19.63 5.56 -10.97
N LEU A 26 -19.84 4.50 -10.18
CA LEU A 26 -20.55 4.60 -8.91
C LEU A 26 -19.78 5.46 -7.91
N VAL A 27 -18.46 5.25 -7.75
CA VAL A 27 -17.63 6.08 -6.87
C VAL A 27 -17.66 7.55 -7.32
N GLN A 28 -17.53 7.80 -8.63
CA GLN A 28 -17.60 9.15 -9.21
C GLN A 28 -18.95 9.82 -8.96
N ALA A 29 -20.06 9.09 -9.12
CA ALA A 29 -21.40 9.61 -8.87
C ALA A 29 -21.60 9.96 -7.38
N VAL A 30 -21.12 9.12 -6.47
CA VAL A 30 -21.18 9.40 -5.01
C VAL A 30 -20.29 10.59 -4.65
N TYR A 31 -19.07 10.66 -5.19
CA TYR A 31 -18.16 11.79 -4.99
C TYR A 31 -18.77 13.12 -5.49
N ALA A 32 -19.46 13.10 -6.64
CA ALA A 32 -20.11 14.27 -7.21
C ALA A 32 -21.24 14.86 -6.34
N THR A 33 -21.72 14.13 -5.32
CA THR A 33 -22.69 14.66 -4.35
C THR A 33 -22.09 15.74 -3.42
N GLY A 34 -20.75 15.83 -3.34
CA GLY A 34 -20.05 16.71 -2.42
C GLY A 34 -19.94 16.19 -0.98
N THR A 35 -20.48 15.00 -0.70
CA THR A 35 -20.31 14.32 0.58
C THR A 35 -18.89 13.74 0.68
N PRO A 36 -18.14 13.90 1.78
CA PRO A 36 -16.86 13.22 1.97
C PRO A 36 -17.01 11.71 1.83
N VAL A 37 -16.27 11.10 0.91
CA VAL A 37 -16.36 9.68 0.59
C VAL A 37 -15.15 8.94 1.16
N VAL A 38 -15.40 7.87 1.91
CA VAL A 38 -14.37 6.91 2.32
C VAL A 38 -14.54 5.65 1.49
N LEU A 39 -13.51 5.25 0.76
CA LEU A 39 -13.53 4.00 0.00
C LEU A 39 -12.98 2.85 0.84
N VAL A 40 -13.82 1.85 1.10
CA VAL A 40 -13.36 0.54 1.58
C VAL A 40 -13.20 -0.37 0.38
N LEU A 41 -11.94 -0.73 0.11
CA LEU A 41 -11.53 -1.56 -1.01
C LEU A 41 -11.33 -3.00 -0.51
N GLN A 42 -11.96 -3.95 -1.18
CA GLN A 42 -11.76 -5.38 -0.98
C GLN A 42 -11.24 -5.96 -2.28
N SER A 43 -9.95 -6.24 -2.34
CA SER A 43 -9.31 -6.75 -3.55
C SER A 43 -8.59 -8.08 -3.26
N GLY A 44 -8.47 -8.93 -4.28
CA GLY A 44 -7.64 -10.14 -4.20
C GLY A 44 -6.23 -9.96 -4.74
N ARG A 45 -5.97 -8.79 -5.34
CA ARG A 45 -4.71 -8.42 -6.00
C ARG A 45 -4.56 -6.89 -6.02
N PRO A 46 -3.38 -6.36 -6.36
CA PRO A 46 -3.23 -4.93 -6.58
C PRO A 46 -4.16 -4.38 -7.66
N VAL A 47 -4.82 -3.25 -7.38
CA VAL A 47 -5.68 -2.54 -8.33
C VAL A 47 -5.07 -1.21 -8.78
N THR A 48 -5.42 -0.74 -9.96
CA THR A 48 -5.00 0.56 -10.52
C THR A 48 -5.99 1.66 -10.14
N ALA A 49 -6.09 1.94 -8.84
CA ALA A 49 -7.05 2.90 -8.26
C ALA A 49 -6.57 4.37 -8.34
N ASN A 50 -6.18 4.84 -9.53
CA ASN A 50 -5.60 6.18 -9.70
C ASN A 50 -6.61 7.29 -9.44
N TRP A 51 -7.81 7.19 -10.03
CA TRP A 51 -8.83 8.22 -9.87
C TRP A 51 -9.24 8.34 -8.41
N GLU A 52 -9.42 7.20 -7.74
CA GLU A 52 -9.76 7.10 -6.33
C GLU A 52 -8.69 7.75 -5.46
N ASN A 53 -7.40 7.47 -5.70
CA ASN A 53 -6.29 8.09 -4.99
C ASN A 53 -6.28 9.61 -5.12
N ASP A 54 -6.57 10.12 -6.31
CA ASP A 54 -6.46 11.55 -6.61
C ASP A 54 -7.66 12.36 -6.10
N HIS A 55 -8.82 11.73 -5.91
CA HIS A 55 -10.07 12.43 -5.59
C HIS A 55 -10.62 12.11 -4.20
N LEU A 56 -10.39 10.91 -3.66
CA LEU A 56 -10.98 10.51 -2.39
C LEU A 56 -10.12 10.92 -1.20
N PRO A 57 -10.71 11.44 -0.12
CA PRO A 57 -9.97 11.83 1.08
C PRO A 57 -9.38 10.65 1.85
N ALA A 58 -9.95 9.44 1.69
CA ALA A 58 -9.47 8.24 2.37
C ALA A 58 -9.81 6.95 1.60
N ILE A 59 -8.84 6.05 1.57
CA ILE A 59 -8.98 4.68 1.04
C ILE A 59 -8.46 3.70 2.09
N LEU A 60 -9.27 2.70 2.43
CA LEU A 60 -8.91 1.58 3.29
C LEU A 60 -8.91 0.30 2.45
N GLU A 61 -7.72 -0.24 2.17
CA GLU A 61 -7.56 -1.59 1.61
C GLU A 61 -7.78 -2.63 2.72
N ALA A 62 -8.79 -3.47 2.55
CA ALA A 62 -9.23 -4.48 3.50
C ALA A 62 -9.03 -5.92 2.99
N TRP A 63 -8.58 -6.09 1.75
CA TRP A 63 -8.45 -7.38 1.06
C TRP A 63 -9.75 -8.19 1.11
N PHE A 64 -9.67 -9.51 1.24
CA PHE A 64 -10.78 -10.34 1.68
C PHE A 64 -10.63 -10.67 3.18
N PRO A 65 -11.28 -9.90 4.08
CA PRO A 65 -10.99 -9.93 5.51
C PRO A 65 -11.66 -11.09 6.28
N GLY A 66 -12.26 -12.05 5.57
CA GLY A 66 -12.93 -13.23 6.14
C GLY A 66 -14.19 -12.92 6.95
N GLU A 67 -14.66 -13.92 7.71
CA GLU A 67 -15.96 -13.92 8.40
C GLU A 67 -16.17 -12.77 9.40
N GLN A 68 -15.09 -12.31 10.05
CA GLN A 68 -15.14 -11.18 11.00
C GLN A 68 -14.73 -9.86 10.35
N GLY A 69 -14.68 -9.82 9.02
CA GLY A 69 -14.17 -8.69 8.27
C GLY A 69 -14.96 -7.40 8.45
N GLY A 70 -16.30 -7.49 8.51
CA GLY A 70 -17.15 -6.34 8.78
C GLY A 70 -16.83 -5.69 10.14
N THR A 71 -16.63 -6.52 11.18
CA THR A 71 -16.23 -6.06 12.51
C THR A 71 -14.84 -5.40 12.50
N ALA A 72 -13.87 -6.00 11.80
CA ALA A 72 -12.51 -5.47 11.70
C ALA A 72 -12.47 -4.12 10.95
N ILE A 73 -13.20 -4.02 9.83
CA ILE A 73 -13.35 -2.78 9.06
C ILE A 73 -13.99 -1.69 9.93
N ALA A 74 -15.11 -2.00 10.60
CA ALA A 74 -15.80 -1.03 11.46
C ALA A 74 -14.89 -0.52 12.60
N LYS A 75 -14.20 -1.42 13.31
CA LYS A 75 -13.25 -1.03 14.36
C LYS A 75 -12.15 -0.12 13.84
N THR A 76 -11.70 -0.33 12.61
CA THR A 76 -10.71 0.55 11.97
C THR A 76 -11.32 1.91 11.66
N LEU A 77 -12.44 1.95 10.94
CA LEU A 77 -13.12 3.19 10.54
C LEU A 77 -13.54 4.08 11.72
N PHE A 78 -13.95 3.48 12.85
CA PHE A 78 -14.32 4.19 14.07
C PHE A 78 -13.14 4.47 15.01
N GLY A 79 -11.92 4.09 14.64
CA GLY A 79 -10.70 4.38 15.41
C GLY A 79 -10.50 3.51 16.65
N ASN A 80 -11.28 2.44 16.84
CA ASN A 80 -11.06 1.44 17.89
C ASN A 80 -9.76 0.64 17.67
N ALA A 81 -9.27 0.58 16.43
CA ALA A 81 -7.97 0.05 16.07
C ALA A 81 -7.33 0.94 15.00
N ALA A 82 -6.08 1.36 15.21
CA ALA A 82 -5.36 2.10 14.18
C ALA A 82 -4.87 1.14 13.08
N PRO A 83 -4.96 1.50 11.79
CA PRO A 83 -4.43 0.65 10.74
C PRO A 83 -2.90 0.56 10.85
N GLY A 84 -2.39 -0.67 10.93
CA GLY A 84 -0.96 -0.98 11.01
C GLY A 84 -0.42 -1.74 9.78
N GLY A 85 -1.29 -2.12 8.84
CA GLY A 85 -0.92 -2.87 7.65
C GLY A 85 0.05 -2.11 6.74
N ARG A 86 0.97 -2.85 6.11
CA ARG A 86 1.87 -2.36 5.06
C ARG A 86 1.78 -3.29 3.86
N LEU A 87 1.81 -2.74 2.66
CA LEU A 87 1.60 -3.49 1.43
C LEU A 87 2.76 -4.47 1.19
N PRO A 88 2.50 -5.79 1.08
CA PRO A 88 3.53 -6.78 0.75
C PRO A 88 3.82 -6.85 -0.75
N ILE A 89 3.05 -6.12 -1.57
CA ILE A 89 3.15 -6.08 -3.02
C ILE A 89 2.93 -4.65 -3.50
N THR A 90 3.60 -4.27 -4.58
CA THR A 90 3.49 -2.93 -5.18
C THR A 90 2.17 -2.80 -5.97
N PHE A 91 1.48 -1.68 -5.81
CA PHE A 91 0.29 -1.36 -6.62
C PHE A 91 0.71 -0.53 -7.84
N PRO A 92 0.53 -1.05 -9.07
CA PRO A 92 0.85 -0.29 -10.26
C PRO A 92 -0.19 0.80 -10.51
N ARG A 93 0.17 1.79 -11.31
CA ARG A 93 -0.73 2.79 -11.87
C ARG A 93 -1.40 2.30 -13.17
N SER A 94 -0.81 1.34 -13.86
CA SER A 94 -1.36 0.74 -15.09
C SER A 94 -0.84 -0.68 -15.25
N VAL A 95 -1.59 -1.54 -15.95
CA VAL A 95 -1.13 -2.88 -16.34
C VAL A 95 0.12 -2.84 -17.21
N GLY A 96 0.36 -1.75 -17.95
CA GLY A 96 1.58 -1.54 -18.72
C GLY A 96 2.85 -1.40 -17.86
N GLN A 97 2.71 -1.20 -16.55
CA GLN A 97 3.85 -1.18 -15.63
C GLN A 97 4.30 -2.57 -15.16
N ILE A 98 3.54 -3.62 -15.45
CA ILE A 98 3.81 -4.97 -14.97
C ILE A 98 4.96 -5.60 -15.79
N PRO A 99 5.97 -6.24 -15.15
CA PRO A 99 6.10 -6.45 -13.71
C PRO A 99 6.54 -5.19 -12.93
N CYS A 100 5.84 -4.91 -11.84
CA CYS A 100 6.08 -3.75 -10.98
C CYS A 100 6.44 -4.22 -9.56
N HIS A 101 7.72 -4.15 -9.19
CA HIS A 101 8.20 -4.51 -7.85
C HIS A 101 9.32 -3.56 -7.37
N TYR A 102 9.66 -3.57 -6.08
CA TYR A 102 10.63 -2.65 -5.48
C TYR A 102 12.09 -3.06 -5.71
N SER A 103 12.37 -4.36 -5.78
CA SER A 103 13.72 -4.95 -5.86
C SER A 103 14.30 -4.98 -7.28
N ARG A 104 14.17 -3.87 -8.02
CA ARG A 104 14.65 -3.78 -9.41
C ARG A 104 16.15 -3.56 -9.48
N ARG A 105 16.75 -3.97 -10.60
CA ARG A 105 18.17 -3.72 -10.88
C ARG A 105 18.41 -2.25 -11.24
N PRO A 106 19.52 -1.65 -10.77
CA PRO A 106 19.92 -0.31 -11.18
C PRO A 106 20.28 -0.31 -12.67
N GLY A 107 19.48 0.36 -13.51
CA GLY A 107 19.63 0.34 -14.97
C GLY A 107 18.30 0.33 -15.73
N GLY A 108 17.17 0.13 -15.04
CA GLY A 108 15.84 0.31 -15.62
C GLY A 108 15.56 1.76 -16.02
N GLY A 109 14.62 1.93 -16.96
CA GLY A 109 14.10 3.24 -17.36
C GLY A 109 13.54 4.02 -16.17
N LYS A 110 13.59 5.35 -16.26
CA LYS A 110 13.09 6.26 -15.19
C LYS A 110 11.62 6.66 -15.36
N ARG A 111 11.06 6.47 -16.56
CA ARG A 111 9.68 6.83 -16.93
C ARG A 111 9.23 6.06 -18.17
N TYR A 112 7.92 5.96 -18.34
CA TYR A 112 7.29 5.61 -19.60
C TYR A 112 7.12 6.88 -20.44
N VAL A 113 6.67 6.75 -21.69
CA VAL A 113 6.38 7.92 -22.55
C VAL A 113 5.20 8.71 -21.96
N GLU A 114 4.21 8.00 -21.46
CA GLU A 114 2.90 8.51 -21.03
C GLU A 114 2.83 8.83 -19.53
N MET A 115 3.76 8.31 -18.72
CA MET A 115 3.68 8.42 -17.26
C MET A 115 5.01 8.20 -16.55
N ASP A 116 5.06 8.64 -15.30
CA ASP A 116 6.16 8.31 -14.40
C ASP A 116 6.22 6.81 -14.13
N TRP A 117 7.43 6.34 -13.82
CA TRP A 117 7.69 4.95 -13.51
C TRP A 117 7.28 4.55 -12.08
N LEU A 118 6.98 5.53 -11.23
CA LEU A 118 6.63 5.28 -9.84
C LEU A 118 5.29 4.53 -9.74
N PRO A 119 5.19 3.55 -8.82
CA PRO A 119 3.92 2.88 -8.57
C PRO A 119 2.90 3.82 -7.96
N LEU A 120 1.64 3.39 -7.90
CA LEU A 120 0.61 4.09 -7.15
C LEU A 120 0.91 3.99 -5.65
N TYR A 121 1.17 2.77 -5.18
CA TYR A 121 1.63 2.51 -3.83
C TYR A 121 2.84 1.55 -3.86
N PRO A 122 4.01 1.97 -3.33
CA PRO A 122 5.18 1.10 -3.32
C PRO A 122 5.05 -0.05 -2.32
N PHE A 123 5.90 -1.08 -2.46
CA PHE A 123 6.09 -2.09 -1.43
C PHE A 123 6.38 -1.42 -0.07
N GLY A 124 5.79 -1.95 0.99
CA GLY A 124 5.97 -1.44 2.34
C GLY A 124 5.15 -0.20 2.67
N TYR A 125 4.37 0.34 1.72
CA TYR A 125 3.51 1.49 1.94
C TYR A 125 2.33 1.16 2.84
N GLY A 126 1.94 2.10 3.67
CA GLY A 126 0.71 2.05 4.46
C GLY A 126 0.71 3.17 5.48
N LEU A 127 -0.43 3.81 5.62
CA LEU A 127 -0.63 4.91 6.55
C LEU A 127 -1.12 4.37 7.90
N THR A 128 -1.19 5.26 8.89
CA THR A 128 -1.80 5.01 10.19
C THR A 128 -2.41 6.31 10.71
N TYR A 129 -3.19 6.27 11.78
CA TYR A 129 -3.83 7.46 12.36
C TYR A 129 -2.86 8.35 13.16
N THR A 130 -1.68 7.83 13.46
CA THR A 130 -0.57 8.58 14.09
C THR A 130 0.59 8.79 13.13
N THR A 131 1.65 9.45 13.58
CA THR A 131 2.89 9.64 12.83
C THR A 131 4.07 9.04 13.57
N PHE A 132 5.04 8.51 12.83
CA PHE A 132 6.28 7.98 13.39
C PHE A 132 7.49 8.72 12.83
N ALA A 133 8.41 9.10 13.71
CA ALA A 133 9.73 9.60 13.34
C ALA A 133 10.78 8.51 13.51
N TYR A 134 11.69 8.40 12.54
CA TYR A 134 12.83 7.50 12.54
C TYR A 134 14.10 8.33 12.62
N ARG A 135 14.92 8.10 13.65
CA ARG A 135 16.12 8.90 13.92
C ARG A 135 17.28 8.03 14.36
N ASP A 136 18.47 8.64 14.33
CA ASP A 136 19.69 8.10 14.94
C ASP A 136 20.01 6.68 14.45
N MET A 137 19.92 6.47 13.13
CA MET A 137 20.29 5.19 12.54
C MET A 137 21.81 5.01 12.64
N THR A 138 22.24 3.97 13.35
CA THR A 138 23.65 3.65 13.56
C THR A 138 23.96 2.22 13.16
N LEU A 139 25.17 2.02 12.65
CA LEU A 139 25.74 0.70 12.42
C LEU A 139 26.78 0.42 13.49
N SER A 140 26.80 -0.79 14.06
CA SER A 140 27.86 -1.17 14.99
C SER A 140 29.24 -1.20 14.34
N ARG A 141 29.30 -1.38 13.01
CA ARG A 141 30.51 -1.38 12.16
C ARG A 141 30.18 -0.92 10.74
N SER A 142 31.08 -0.19 10.10
CA SER A 142 30.97 0.22 8.68
C SER A 142 31.71 -0.71 7.72
N VAL A 143 32.58 -1.57 8.22
CA VAL A 143 33.33 -2.58 7.47
C VAL A 143 33.19 -3.91 8.21
N ILE A 144 32.88 -4.98 7.48
CA ILE A 144 32.66 -6.32 8.02
C ILE A 144 33.41 -7.35 7.20
N GLY A 145 33.95 -8.38 7.86
CA GLY A 145 34.44 -9.58 7.20
C GLY A 145 33.31 -10.57 6.88
N PRO A 146 33.59 -11.67 6.15
CA PRO A 146 32.58 -12.63 5.71
C PRO A 146 31.79 -13.33 6.83
N GLN A 147 32.31 -13.35 8.06
CA GLN A 147 31.71 -14.01 9.23
C GLN A 147 31.30 -13.02 10.32
N ASP A 148 31.43 -11.72 10.07
CA ASP A 148 31.07 -10.70 11.04
C ASP A 148 29.56 -10.45 11.05
N THR A 149 29.03 -10.08 12.21
CA THR A 149 27.66 -9.57 12.34
C THR A 149 27.70 -8.06 12.50
N VAL A 150 26.82 -7.37 11.76
CA VAL A 150 26.53 -5.94 11.95
C VAL A 150 25.18 -5.78 12.61
N THR A 151 25.10 -4.88 13.59
CA THR A 151 23.84 -4.48 14.21
C THR A 151 23.45 -3.12 13.65
N VAL A 152 22.24 -3.05 13.09
CA VAL A 152 21.61 -1.79 12.71
C VAL A 152 20.65 -1.40 13.83
N SER A 153 20.82 -0.19 14.37
CA SER A 153 19.91 0.35 15.39
C SER A 153 19.30 1.63 14.87
N VAL A 154 18.01 1.83 15.16
CA VAL A 154 17.27 3.05 14.80
C VAL A 154 16.26 3.33 15.92
N THR A 155 16.11 4.60 16.28
CA THR A 155 15.08 5.02 17.22
C THR A 155 13.79 5.33 16.47
N VAL A 156 12.70 4.69 16.88
CA VAL A 156 11.36 4.90 16.31
C VAL A 156 10.48 5.53 17.38
N THR A 157 9.93 6.70 17.09
CA THR A 157 9.12 7.47 18.05
C THR A 157 7.74 7.73 17.47
N ASN A 158 6.69 7.38 18.21
CA ASN A 158 5.33 7.85 17.91
C ASN A 158 5.26 9.35 18.24
N THR A 159 5.07 10.19 17.22
CA THR A 159 5.03 11.65 17.34
C THR A 159 3.62 12.23 17.22
N GLY A 160 2.62 11.39 16.96
CA GLY A 160 1.23 11.83 16.87
C GLY A 160 0.46 11.64 18.17
N LYS A 161 -0.87 11.76 18.08
CA LYS A 161 -1.79 11.74 19.23
C LYS A 161 -2.46 10.39 19.47
N TYR A 162 -2.30 9.44 18.54
CA TYR A 162 -2.98 8.16 18.58
C TYR A 162 -1.98 7.04 18.82
N THR A 163 -2.42 5.98 19.51
CA THR A 163 -1.68 4.71 19.53
C THR A 163 -1.76 4.08 18.14
N GLY A 164 -0.67 3.44 17.71
CA GLY A 164 -0.62 2.70 16.45
C GLY A 164 0.64 1.87 16.37
N ASP A 165 0.70 1.00 15.36
CA ASP A 165 1.85 0.13 15.11
C ASP A 165 2.73 0.71 14.02
N ALA A 166 4.05 0.63 14.24
CA ALA A 166 5.05 0.93 13.22
C ALA A 166 5.65 -0.38 12.72
N VAL A 167 5.97 -0.43 11.42
CA VAL A 167 6.72 -1.53 10.80
C VAL A 167 8.01 -0.93 10.21
N PRO A 168 9.10 -0.83 11.00
CA PRO A 168 10.41 -0.42 10.49
C PRO A 168 10.91 -1.43 9.46
N GLN A 169 11.32 -0.96 8.29
CA GLN A 169 11.76 -1.81 7.17
C GLN A 169 13.23 -1.53 6.87
N LEU A 170 14.06 -2.59 6.90
CA LEU A 170 15.48 -2.53 6.56
C LEU A 170 15.69 -3.07 5.15
N TYR A 171 16.31 -2.28 4.29
CA TYR A 171 16.68 -2.67 2.93
C TYR A 171 18.20 -2.66 2.78
N VAL A 172 18.73 -3.64 2.07
CA VAL A 172 20.16 -3.75 1.76
C VAL A 172 20.33 -3.70 0.25
N ARG A 173 21.34 -2.98 -0.21
CA ARG A 173 21.72 -2.91 -1.61
C ARG A 173 23.22 -3.13 -1.74
N ASP A 174 23.57 -4.08 -2.60
CA ASP A 174 24.93 -4.25 -3.10
C ASP A 174 25.20 -3.21 -4.20
N MET A 175 26.34 -2.53 -4.14
CA MET A 175 26.66 -1.34 -4.94
C MET A 175 27.75 -1.60 -5.97
#